data_AF-A0A561U4H0-F1
#
_entry.id   AF-A0A561U4H0-F1
#
_cell.length_a   1.000
_cell.length_b   1.000
_cell.length_c   1.000
_cell.angle_alpha   90.00
_cell.angle_beta   90.00
_cell.angle_gamma   90.00
#
_symmetry.space_group_name_H-M   'P 1'
#
loop_
_entity.id
_entity.type
_entity.pdbx_description
1 polymer ?
#
loop_
_entity_poly.entity_id
_entity_poly.type
_entity_poly.pdbx_seq_one_letter_code
_entity_poly.pdbx_strand_id
1 'polypeptide(L)'
;MAGTDEIRDALGVPELQGLWEAAREALSASKPTFRLELPDDATRAAVGELYGRPMWGEGTRISVSKLDEALRNRFGIGLSPALEALHGSAVVAAEPAAEQSDELLGVLDEHGLARASWAVPWLRWMRQYGRVAEPELTGITHAAARVLTAMSLTEPPHSWTSRAALAGRIGFPHSLDDGTALSRVVLKAAALAQGVESPGNDRDRRTLWERCGVAPDAVSATALTWALPLEGDDAFSAGVRARTEMGLPAHLSHLDLEAAPARLVAGGTAIAVCEHPRLLEAAVREGLHHPVICLSGAPTTAARELLERLTRDGAALHVHTDFDWPGIGAALTAQRHGAKPWRMSADDYRAALDHAAEHRIDLPNLIGSPVPTPWDPQLADLMANTSRAIEEEQALEPLLTDLRNGL
;
A
#
# COMPACT_ATOMS: atom_id res chain seq x y z
N MET A 1 -5.13 23.01 -26.76
CA MET A 1 -5.50 21.94 -27.71
C MET A 1 -4.71 22.21 -28.97
N ALA A 2 -3.78 21.33 -29.33
CA ALA A 2 -3.07 21.45 -30.59
C ALA A 2 -4.09 21.38 -31.74
N GLY A 3 -3.93 22.22 -32.76
CA GLY A 3 -4.79 22.19 -33.95
C GLY A 3 -4.61 20.87 -34.71
N THR A 4 -5.66 20.41 -35.42
CA THR A 4 -5.60 19.18 -36.22
C THR A 4 -4.45 19.21 -37.26
N ASP A 5 -4.08 20.40 -37.73
CA ASP A 5 -2.93 20.60 -38.62
C ASP A 5 -1.57 20.43 -37.91
N GLU A 6 -1.43 20.91 -36.66
CA GLU A 6 -0.19 20.72 -35.88
C GLU A 6 0.09 19.25 -35.56
N ILE A 7 -0.98 18.47 -35.33
CA ILE A 7 -0.89 17.02 -35.10
C ILE A 7 -0.43 16.30 -36.36
N ARG A 8 -0.94 16.72 -37.53
CA ARG A 8 -0.55 16.13 -38.82
C ARG A 8 0.90 16.46 -39.16
N ASP A 9 1.35 17.68 -38.88
CA ASP A 9 2.74 18.09 -39.10
C ASP A 9 3.72 17.34 -38.18
N ALA A 10 3.33 17.09 -36.93
CA ALA A 10 4.19 16.40 -35.96
C ALA A 10 4.18 14.86 -36.10
N LEU A 11 3.02 14.26 -36.41
CA LEU A 11 2.86 12.80 -36.44
C LEU A 11 2.83 12.21 -37.85
N GLY A 12 2.60 13.01 -38.88
CA GLY A 12 2.48 12.59 -40.28
C GLY A 12 3.82 12.41 -41.01
N VAL A 13 4.92 12.30 -40.28
CA VAL A 13 6.25 12.10 -40.85
C VAL A 13 6.38 10.68 -41.46
N PRO A 14 7.13 10.50 -42.57
CA PRO A 14 7.28 9.21 -43.24
C PRO A 14 7.73 8.07 -42.31
N GLU A 15 8.59 8.40 -41.35
CA GLU A 15 9.17 7.48 -40.37
C GLU A 15 8.14 6.87 -39.41
N LEU A 16 6.98 7.52 -39.21
CA LEU A 16 5.91 7.01 -38.34
C LEU A 16 4.76 6.36 -39.10
N GLN A 17 4.79 6.37 -40.44
CA GLN A 17 3.68 5.86 -41.24
C GLN A 17 3.37 4.39 -40.95
N GLY A 18 4.40 3.53 -40.87
CA GLY A 18 4.23 2.11 -40.55
C GLY A 18 3.68 1.85 -39.15
N LEU A 19 3.97 2.74 -38.18
CA LEU A 19 3.38 2.68 -36.84
C LEU A 19 1.88 2.95 -36.89
N TRP A 20 1.45 3.97 -37.64
CA TRP A 20 0.04 4.35 -37.71
C TRP A 20 -0.80 3.37 -38.50
N GLU A 21 -0.28 2.82 -39.59
CA GLU A 21 -0.94 1.76 -40.35
C GLU A 21 -1.15 0.51 -39.49
N ALA A 22 -0.10 0.05 -38.79
CA ALA A 22 -0.19 -1.11 -37.92
C ALA A 22 -1.07 -0.85 -36.68
N ALA A 23 -1.05 0.37 -36.13
CA ALA A 23 -1.91 0.76 -35.03
C ALA A 23 -3.39 0.81 -35.45
N ARG A 24 -3.68 1.32 -36.64
CA ARG A 24 -5.04 1.35 -37.22
C ARG A 24 -5.54 -0.07 -37.46
N GLU A 25 -4.73 -0.94 -38.05
CA GLU A 25 -5.09 -2.35 -38.25
C GLU A 25 -5.36 -3.03 -36.90
N ALA A 26 -4.47 -2.87 -35.93
CA ALA A 26 -4.62 -3.44 -34.59
C ALA A 26 -5.89 -2.94 -33.89
N LEU A 27 -6.18 -1.64 -33.97
CA LEU A 27 -7.37 -1.03 -33.38
C LEU A 27 -8.65 -1.51 -34.06
N SER A 28 -8.66 -1.62 -35.40
CA SER A 28 -9.79 -2.16 -36.16
C SER A 28 -10.03 -3.65 -35.89
N ALA A 29 -8.97 -4.42 -35.61
CA ALA A 29 -9.04 -5.85 -35.29
C ALA A 29 -9.13 -6.15 -33.79
N SER A 30 -9.29 -5.13 -32.93
CA SER A 30 -9.28 -5.27 -31.46
C SER A 30 -8.06 -6.02 -30.89
N LYS A 31 -6.89 -5.93 -31.55
CA LYS A 31 -5.65 -6.55 -31.10
C LYS A 31 -4.97 -5.65 -30.05
N PRO A 32 -4.64 -6.14 -28.84
CA PRO A 32 -4.04 -5.32 -27.78
C PRO A 32 -2.57 -4.94 -28.05
N THR A 33 -1.93 -5.65 -28.98
CA THR A 33 -0.55 -5.44 -29.39
C THR A 33 -0.37 -5.79 -30.86
N PHE A 34 0.57 -5.13 -31.52
CA PHE A 34 1.01 -5.47 -32.87
C PHE A 34 2.53 -5.50 -32.96
N ARG A 35 3.06 -6.17 -33.98
CA ARG A 35 4.48 -6.13 -34.30
C ARG A 35 4.72 -4.95 -35.22
N LEU A 36 5.70 -4.12 -34.88
CA LEU A 36 6.17 -3.01 -35.68
C LEU A 36 7.57 -3.32 -36.16
N GLU A 37 7.80 -3.19 -37.46
CA GLU A 37 9.13 -3.23 -38.05
C GLU A 37 9.81 -1.86 -37.94
N LEU A 38 11.12 -1.87 -37.73
CA LEU A 38 11.94 -0.67 -37.53
C LEU A 38 13.12 -0.73 -38.52
N PRO A 39 12.85 -0.47 -39.82
CA PRO A 39 13.78 -0.81 -40.91
C PRO A 39 15.05 0.04 -40.95
N ASP A 40 15.03 1.26 -40.41
CA ASP A 40 16.15 2.20 -40.47
C ASP A 40 16.33 2.99 -39.16
N ASP A 41 17.45 3.71 -39.05
CA ASP A 41 17.78 4.55 -37.89
C ASP A 41 16.77 5.68 -37.68
N ALA A 42 16.21 6.23 -38.77
CA ALA A 42 15.26 7.35 -38.72
C ALA A 42 13.92 6.93 -38.09
N THR A 43 13.41 5.77 -38.49
CA THR A 43 12.22 5.12 -37.91
C THR A 43 12.44 4.79 -36.44
N ARG A 44 13.62 4.24 -36.08
CA ARG A 44 13.97 3.98 -34.68
C ARG A 44 14.01 5.25 -33.83
N ALA A 45 14.58 6.32 -34.36
CA ALA A 45 14.66 7.61 -33.69
C ALA A 45 13.25 8.21 -33.49
N ALA A 46 12.43 8.28 -34.54
CA ALA A 46 11.08 8.86 -34.48
C ALA A 46 10.16 8.09 -33.52
N VAL A 47 10.13 6.76 -33.62
CA VAL A 47 9.34 5.91 -32.70
C VAL A 47 9.91 6.02 -31.29
N GLY A 48 11.23 6.06 -31.12
CA GLY A 48 11.86 6.22 -29.82
C GLY A 48 11.54 7.55 -29.15
N GLU A 49 11.52 8.63 -29.94
CA GLU A 49 11.13 9.96 -29.48
C GLU A 49 9.69 9.95 -28.98
N LEU A 50 8.76 9.36 -29.74
CA LEU A 50 7.35 9.25 -29.37
C LEU A 50 7.16 8.58 -28.00
N TYR A 51 7.94 7.54 -27.72
CA TYR A 51 7.91 6.79 -26.46
C TYR A 51 8.84 7.35 -25.37
N GLY A 52 9.62 8.39 -25.65
CA GLY A 52 10.61 8.95 -24.74
C GLY A 52 11.74 7.99 -24.37
N ARG A 53 12.06 7.01 -25.23
CA ARG A 53 13.12 6.02 -25.00
C ARG A 53 13.70 5.47 -26.30
N PRO A 54 15.00 5.13 -26.37
CA PRO A 54 15.61 4.59 -27.59
C PRO A 54 15.00 3.24 -27.97
N MET A 55 14.72 3.04 -29.27
CA MET A 55 14.31 1.76 -29.85
C MET A 55 15.51 1.03 -30.45
N TRP A 56 15.53 -0.30 -30.32
CA TRP A 56 16.63 -1.15 -30.76
C TRP A 56 16.13 -2.34 -31.59
N GLY A 57 16.99 -2.83 -32.49
CA GLY A 57 16.70 -3.97 -33.36
C GLY A 57 15.81 -3.63 -34.57
N GLU A 58 15.52 -4.64 -35.38
CA GLU A 58 14.76 -4.52 -36.64
C GLU A 58 13.24 -4.53 -36.45
N GLY A 59 12.76 -4.71 -35.22
CA GLY A 59 11.34 -4.68 -34.92
C GLY A 59 11.05 -4.83 -33.44
N THR A 60 9.88 -4.34 -33.03
CA THR A 60 9.44 -4.33 -31.64
C THR A 60 7.96 -4.69 -31.54
N ARG A 61 7.54 -5.15 -30.35
CA ARG A 61 6.13 -5.37 -30.06
C ARG A 61 5.57 -4.13 -29.38
N ILE A 62 4.61 -3.49 -30.03
CA ILE A 62 3.93 -2.30 -29.54
C ILE A 62 2.61 -2.70 -28.87
N SER A 63 2.32 -2.08 -27.74
CA SER A 63 1.03 -2.17 -27.05
C SER A 63 0.17 -0.97 -27.41
N VAL A 64 -1.08 -1.22 -27.79
CA VAL A 64 -2.03 -0.17 -28.20
C VAL A 64 -2.30 0.80 -27.04
N SER A 65 -2.45 0.28 -25.82
CA SER A 65 -2.66 1.13 -24.63
C SER A 65 -1.44 2.00 -24.29
N LYS A 66 -0.23 1.46 -24.41
CA LYS A 66 0.99 2.25 -24.21
C LYS A 66 1.20 3.31 -25.29
N LEU A 67 0.75 3.03 -26.52
CA LEU A 67 0.76 4.01 -27.60
C LEU A 67 -0.25 5.14 -27.33
N ASP A 68 -1.46 4.81 -26.89
CA ASP A 68 -2.48 5.79 -26.47
C ASP A 68 -1.98 6.66 -25.32
N GLU A 69 -1.35 6.06 -24.31
CA GLU A 69 -0.75 6.78 -23.18
C GLU A 69 0.39 7.71 -23.61
N ALA A 70 1.29 7.26 -24.48
CA ALA A 70 2.37 8.09 -25.01
C ALA A 70 1.83 9.32 -25.75
N LEU A 71 0.78 9.14 -26.56
CA LEU A 71 0.11 10.24 -27.26
C LEU A 71 -0.57 11.22 -26.30
N ARG A 72 -1.24 10.72 -25.26
CA ARG A 72 -1.86 11.58 -24.24
C ARG A 72 -0.83 12.41 -23.49
N ASN A 73 0.27 11.79 -23.09
CA ASN A 73 1.30 12.46 -22.31
C ASN A 73 2.03 13.53 -23.13
N ARG A 74 2.30 13.25 -24.40
CA ARG A 74 3.12 14.14 -25.23
C ARG A 74 2.31 15.19 -26.01
N PHE A 75 1.12 14.82 -26.47
CA PHE A 75 0.30 15.64 -27.36
C PHE A 75 -1.09 15.97 -26.81
N GLY A 76 -1.47 15.41 -25.65
CA GLY A 76 -2.77 15.64 -25.03
C GLY A 76 -3.95 15.01 -25.79
N ILE A 77 -3.68 14.10 -26.73
CA ILE A 77 -4.69 13.44 -27.56
C ILE A 77 -4.64 11.92 -27.40
N GLY A 78 -5.79 11.27 -27.53
CA GLY A 78 -5.85 9.80 -27.61
C GLY A 78 -5.48 9.28 -29.00
N LEU A 79 -5.21 7.98 -29.08
CA LEU A 79 -4.87 7.27 -30.31
C LEU A 79 -5.96 7.35 -31.37
N SER A 80 -7.24 7.21 -31.00
CA SER A 80 -8.33 7.27 -31.99
C SER A 80 -8.47 8.66 -32.65
N PRO A 81 -8.49 9.78 -31.90
CA PRO A 81 -8.40 11.12 -32.51
C PRO A 81 -7.14 11.34 -33.35
N ALA A 82 -5.98 10.81 -32.93
CA ALA A 82 -4.74 10.93 -33.68
C ALA A 82 -4.81 10.21 -35.03
N LEU A 83 -5.31 8.97 -35.06
CA LEU A 83 -5.48 8.20 -36.30
C LEU A 83 -6.52 8.82 -37.24
N GLU A 84 -7.57 9.44 -36.70
CA GLU A 84 -8.56 10.17 -37.50
C GLU A 84 -7.93 11.40 -38.17
N ALA A 85 -7.13 12.18 -37.44
CA ALA A 85 -6.41 13.33 -38.00
C ALA A 85 -5.43 12.95 -39.10
N LEU A 86 -4.75 11.79 -38.95
CA LEU A 86 -3.73 11.28 -39.87
C LEU A 86 -4.31 10.61 -41.12
N HIS A 87 -5.37 9.82 -40.98
CA HIS A 87 -5.93 9.02 -42.08
C HIS A 87 -7.27 9.54 -42.63
N GLY A 88 -7.75 10.69 -42.15
CA GLY A 88 -8.94 11.39 -42.66
C GLY A 88 -10.25 10.61 -42.52
N SER A 89 -10.27 9.55 -41.71
CA SER A 89 -11.41 8.69 -41.46
C SER A 89 -11.41 8.27 -40.00
N ALA A 90 -12.57 8.39 -39.35
CA ALA A 90 -12.74 7.88 -38.00
C ALA A 90 -12.44 6.38 -37.98
N VAL A 91 -11.41 5.99 -37.23
CA VAL A 91 -11.18 4.57 -36.92
C VAL A 91 -12.17 4.21 -35.84
N VAL A 92 -13.31 3.65 -36.24
CA VAL A 92 -14.20 2.98 -35.31
C VAL A 92 -13.40 1.80 -34.78
N ALA A 93 -12.92 1.90 -33.54
CA ALA A 93 -12.46 0.72 -32.83
C ALA A 93 -13.59 -0.30 -32.96
N ALA A 94 -13.30 -1.49 -33.47
CA ALA A 94 -14.30 -2.55 -33.43
C ALA A 94 -14.82 -2.57 -32.00
N GLU A 95 -16.13 -2.37 -31.82
CA GLU A 95 -16.70 -2.51 -30.49
C GLU A 95 -16.19 -3.86 -29.99
N PRO A 96 -15.56 -3.92 -28.79
CA PRO A 96 -15.20 -5.21 -28.21
C PRO A 96 -16.48 -6.02 -28.29
N ALA A 97 -16.44 -7.13 -29.04
CA ALA A 97 -17.62 -7.88 -29.46
C ALA A 97 -18.63 -7.89 -28.30
N ALA A 98 -19.81 -7.33 -28.56
CA ALA A 98 -20.86 -7.13 -27.58
C ALA A 98 -20.88 -8.30 -26.60
N GLU A 99 -20.67 -7.96 -25.32
CA GLU A 99 -20.57 -8.84 -24.16
C GLU A 99 -21.34 -10.15 -24.39
N GLN A 100 -20.65 -11.18 -24.89
CA GLN A 100 -21.07 -12.54 -24.63
C GLN A 100 -21.18 -12.62 -23.13
N SER A 101 -22.40 -12.89 -22.63
CA SER A 101 -22.69 -13.26 -21.24
C SER A 101 -21.42 -13.81 -20.60
N ASP A 102 -20.73 -12.96 -19.84
CA ASP A 102 -19.36 -13.26 -19.45
C ASP A 102 -19.42 -14.41 -18.43
N GLU A 103 -19.21 -15.65 -18.88
CA GLU A 103 -19.31 -16.83 -18.02
C GLU A 103 -18.42 -16.68 -16.77
N LEU A 104 -17.31 -15.94 -16.89
CA LEU A 104 -16.42 -15.62 -15.78
C LEU A 104 -17.01 -14.60 -14.80
N LEU A 105 -17.91 -13.72 -15.25
CA LEU A 105 -18.67 -12.87 -14.35
C LEU A 105 -19.66 -13.70 -13.52
N GLY A 106 -20.24 -14.76 -14.11
CA GLY A 106 -21.00 -15.77 -13.37
C GLY A 106 -20.17 -16.43 -12.26
N VAL A 107 -18.91 -16.80 -12.57
CA VAL A 107 -17.97 -17.30 -11.54
C VAL A 107 -17.75 -16.29 -10.42
N LEU A 108 -17.59 -15.00 -10.72
CA LEU A 108 -17.47 -13.98 -9.68
C LEU A 108 -18.76 -13.80 -8.86
N ASP A 109 -19.93 -13.97 -9.47
CA ASP A 109 -21.22 -13.84 -8.81
C ASP A 109 -21.43 -14.92 -7.74
N GLU A 110 -20.94 -16.15 -7.97
CA GLU A 110 -20.94 -17.22 -6.98
C GLU A 110 -20.19 -16.86 -5.67
N HIS A 111 -19.24 -15.92 -5.75
CA HIS A 111 -18.47 -15.42 -4.61
C HIS A 111 -18.93 -14.02 -4.16
N GLY A 112 -20.03 -13.50 -4.74
CA GLY A 112 -20.57 -12.17 -4.43
C GLY A 112 -19.74 -11.00 -4.97
N LEU A 113 -18.82 -11.25 -5.92
CA LEU A 113 -17.87 -10.26 -6.43
C LEU A 113 -18.29 -9.64 -7.77
N ALA A 114 -19.33 -10.15 -8.45
CA ALA A 114 -19.72 -9.68 -9.77
C ALA A 114 -20.10 -8.19 -9.81
N ARG A 115 -20.64 -7.65 -8.72
CA ARG A 115 -21.03 -6.22 -8.60
C ARG A 115 -19.89 -5.30 -8.19
N ALA A 116 -18.70 -5.83 -7.93
CA ALA A 116 -17.57 -5.00 -7.57
C ALA A 116 -17.15 -4.12 -8.76
N SER A 117 -16.87 -2.84 -8.51
CA SER A 117 -16.48 -1.88 -9.55
C SER A 117 -15.24 -2.30 -10.34
N TRP A 118 -14.38 -3.12 -9.73
CA TRP A 118 -13.16 -3.64 -10.32
C TRP A 118 -13.36 -4.92 -11.15
N ALA A 119 -14.50 -5.63 -11.04
CA ALA A 119 -14.71 -6.96 -11.62
C ALA A 119 -14.59 -6.97 -13.15
N VAL A 120 -15.36 -6.13 -13.84
CA VAL A 120 -15.35 -6.04 -15.32
C VAL A 120 -13.99 -5.54 -15.85
N PRO A 121 -13.38 -4.46 -15.32
CA PRO A 121 -12.02 -4.07 -15.69
C PRO A 121 -10.98 -5.18 -15.49
N TRP A 122 -11.10 -5.96 -14.42
CA TRP A 122 -10.21 -7.06 -14.11
C TRP A 122 -10.36 -8.24 -15.07
N LEU A 123 -11.58 -8.67 -15.40
CA LEU A 123 -11.84 -9.73 -16.38
C LEU A 123 -11.29 -9.35 -17.76
N ARG A 124 -11.51 -8.11 -18.20
CA ARG A 124 -10.94 -7.58 -19.44
C ARG A 124 -9.41 -7.64 -19.42
N TRP A 125 -8.80 -7.22 -18.33
CA TRP A 125 -7.35 -7.30 -18.17
C TRP A 125 -6.85 -8.75 -18.16
N MET A 126 -7.56 -9.67 -17.53
CA MET A 126 -7.16 -11.08 -17.42
C MET A 126 -7.09 -11.74 -18.80
N ARG A 127 -8.08 -11.49 -19.66
CA ARG A 127 -8.10 -11.96 -21.07
C ARG A 127 -6.98 -11.36 -21.92
N GLN A 128 -6.68 -10.07 -21.74
CA GLN A 128 -5.73 -9.36 -22.62
C GLN A 128 -4.26 -9.46 -22.15
N TYR A 129 -4.04 -9.42 -20.84
CA TYR A 129 -2.73 -9.21 -20.22
C TYR A 129 -2.44 -10.18 -19.07
N GLY A 130 -3.43 -10.96 -18.63
CA GLY A 130 -3.33 -11.90 -17.52
C GLY A 130 -2.37 -13.07 -17.79
N ARG A 131 -1.94 -13.30 -19.03
CA ARG A 131 -1.10 -14.44 -19.44
C ARG A 131 -1.62 -15.77 -18.86
N VAL A 132 -2.93 -15.96 -18.94
CA VAL A 132 -3.64 -17.19 -18.59
C VAL A 132 -4.20 -17.73 -19.89
N ALA A 133 -4.03 -19.02 -20.15
CA ALA A 133 -4.60 -19.63 -21.35
C ALA A 133 -6.13 -19.70 -21.23
N GLU A 134 -6.86 -19.56 -22.35
CA GLU A 134 -8.33 -19.57 -22.35
C GLU A 134 -8.95 -20.75 -21.56
N PRO A 135 -8.45 -22.01 -21.67
CA PRO A 135 -9.00 -23.15 -20.93
C PRO A 135 -8.80 -23.07 -19.41
N GLU A 136 -7.88 -22.23 -18.93
CA GLU A 136 -7.53 -22.08 -17.51
C GLU A 136 -8.26 -20.91 -16.84
N LEU A 137 -8.91 -20.03 -17.63
CA LEU A 137 -9.52 -18.79 -17.13
C LEU A 137 -10.58 -19.05 -16.05
N THR A 138 -11.47 -20.02 -16.25
CA THR A 138 -12.52 -20.36 -15.28
C THR A 138 -11.90 -20.81 -13.95
N GLY A 139 -10.92 -21.72 -14.01
CA GLY A 139 -10.25 -22.25 -12.83
C GLY A 139 -9.49 -21.17 -12.04
N ILE A 140 -8.73 -20.32 -12.74
CA ILE A 140 -8.02 -19.21 -12.07
C ILE A 140 -8.98 -18.16 -11.52
N THR A 141 -10.13 -17.95 -12.17
CA THR A 141 -11.16 -17.02 -11.68
C THR A 141 -11.75 -17.50 -10.36
N HIS A 142 -12.10 -18.79 -10.25
CA HIS A 142 -12.53 -19.38 -8.97
C HIS A 142 -11.46 -19.26 -7.89
N ALA A 143 -10.20 -19.59 -8.23
CA ALA A 143 -9.10 -19.51 -7.28
C ALA A 143 -8.88 -18.07 -6.80
N ALA A 144 -8.90 -17.09 -7.71
CA ALA A 144 -8.75 -15.69 -7.40
C ALA A 144 -9.93 -15.17 -6.57
N ALA A 145 -11.16 -15.53 -6.93
CA ALA A 145 -12.36 -15.14 -6.19
C ALA A 145 -12.28 -15.59 -4.72
N ARG A 146 -11.92 -16.85 -4.45
CA ARG A 146 -11.74 -17.37 -3.08
C ARG A 146 -10.69 -16.62 -2.26
N VAL A 147 -9.61 -16.18 -2.90
CA VAL A 147 -8.57 -15.38 -2.26
C VAL A 147 -9.11 -13.98 -1.96
N LEU A 148 -9.72 -13.35 -2.96
CA LEU A 148 -10.26 -11.99 -2.89
C LEU A 148 -11.37 -11.86 -1.83
N THR A 149 -12.22 -12.87 -1.65
CA THR A 149 -13.23 -12.89 -0.57
C THR A 149 -12.64 -12.95 0.84
N ALA A 150 -11.39 -13.42 0.97
CA ALA A 150 -10.69 -13.50 2.25
C ALA A 150 -9.80 -12.26 2.52
N MET A 151 -9.76 -11.29 1.60
CA MET A 151 -8.95 -10.09 1.67
C MET A 151 -9.80 -8.85 1.97
N SER A 152 -9.17 -7.83 2.54
CA SER A 152 -9.78 -6.50 2.72
C SER A 152 -9.54 -5.64 1.46
N LEU A 153 -10.53 -5.57 0.57
CA LEU A 153 -10.38 -4.91 -0.74
C LEU A 153 -10.83 -3.45 -0.78
N THR A 154 -11.65 -3.03 0.19
CA THR A 154 -12.27 -1.69 0.23
C THR A 154 -11.93 -0.96 1.52
N GLU A 155 -12.03 -1.66 2.65
CA GLU A 155 -11.74 -1.10 3.97
C GLU A 155 -10.33 -1.52 4.43
N PRO A 156 -9.67 -0.71 5.27
CA PRO A 156 -8.41 -1.12 5.90
C PRO A 156 -8.60 -2.39 6.75
N PRO A 157 -7.65 -3.34 6.71
CA PRO A 157 -7.73 -4.55 7.52
C PRO A 157 -7.56 -4.26 9.01
N HIS A 158 -8.27 -5.04 9.82
CA HIS A 158 -8.18 -5.06 11.29
C HIS A 158 -7.45 -6.30 11.82
N SER A 159 -7.16 -7.28 10.95
CA SER A 159 -6.37 -8.48 11.26
C SER A 159 -5.61 -8.93 10.02
N TRP A 160 -4.52 -9.67 10.20
CA TRP A 160 -3.70 -10.15 9.09
C TRP A 160 -3.56 -11.67 9.11
N THR A 161 -3.68 -12.27 7.93
CA THR A 161 -3.32 -13.67 7.70
C THR A 161 -1.97 -13.71 7.00
N SER A 162 -1.11 -14.68 7.32
CA SER A 162 0.06 -14.90 6.47
C SER A 162 -0.37 -15.38 5.09
N ARG A 163 0.41 -15.02 4.07
CA ARG A 163 0.19 -15.45 2.68
C ARG A 163 0.18 -16.97 2.55
N ALA A 164 1.05 -17.65 3.27
CA ALA A 164 1.11 -19.11 3.30
C ALA A 164 -0.16 -19.72 3.93
N ALA A 165 -0.65 -19.18 5.05
CA ALA A 165 -1.90 -19.64 5.68
C ALA A 165 -3.11 -19.39 4.78
N LEU A 166 -3.16 -18.25 4.08
CA LEU A 166 -4.19 -17.96 3.10
C LEU A 166 -4.17 -18.96 1.93
N ALA A 167 -2.99 -19.23 1.36
CA ALA A 167 -2.79 -20.23 0.30
C ALA A 167 -3.17 -21.65 0.75
N GLY A 168 -2.89 -22.00 2.01
CA GLY A 168 -3.28 -23.27 2.61
C GLY A 168 -4.80 -23.44 2.73
N ARG A 169 -5.52 -22.40 3.19
CA ARG A 169 -6.99 -22.41 3.30
C ARG A 169 -7.69 -22.58 1.96
N ILE A 170 -7.13 -22.01 0.90
CA ILE A 170 -7.66 -22.19 -0.46
C ILE A 170 -7.28 -23.54 -1.09
N GLY A 171 -6.34 -24.29 -0.50
CA GLY A 171 -5.99 -25.65 -0.93
C GLY A 171 -4.86 -25.75 -1.96
N PHE A 172 -4.14 -24.65 -2.23
CA PHE A 172 -3.02 -24.65 -3.17
C PHE A 172 -1.79 -24.03 -2.50
N PRO A 173 -0.93 -24.84 -1.87
CA PRO A 173 0.34 -24.37 -1.32
C PRO A 173 1.14 -23.61 -2.38
N HIS A 174 1.84 -22.55 -1.98
CA HIS A 174 2.68 -21.72 -2.87
C HIS A 174 1.95 -20.99 -4.01
N SER A 175 0.63 -21.13 -4.15
CA SER A 175 -0.13 -20.51 -5.25
C SER A 175 -0.17 -18.98 -5.19
N LEU A 176 0.14 -18.38 -4.05
CA LEU A 176 0.22 -16.93 -3.86
C LEU A 176 1.66 -16.41 -3.87
N ASP A 177 2.65 -17.28 -4.08
CA ASP A 177 4.05 -16.89 -4.13
C ASP A 177 4.32 -15.95 -5.31
N ASP A 178 5.38 -15.16 -5.18
CA ASP A 178 5.77 -14.18 -6.18
C ASP A 178 6.05 -14.86 -7.52
N GLY A 179 5.54 -14.26 -8.60
CA GLY A 179 5.70 -14.79 -9.96
C GLY A 179 4.63 -15.79 -10.39
N THR A 180 3.81 -16.32 -9.48
CA THR A 180 2.71 -17.22 -9.85
C THR A 180 1.59 -16.47 -10.58
N ALA A 181 0.83 -17.18 -11.42
CA ALA A 181 -0.29 -16.61 -12.16
C ALA A 181 -1.40 -16.10 -11.22
N LEU A 182 -1.74 -16.89 -10.19
CA LEU A 182 -2.78 -16.54 -9.24
C LEU A 182 -2.40 -15.30 -8.42
N SER A 183 -1.17 -15.23 -7.88
CA SER A 183 -0.68 -14.03 -7.17
C SER A 183 -0.81 -12.76 -8.01
N ARG A 184 -0.39 -12.82 -9.27
CA ARG A 184 -0.45 -11.69 -10.21
C ARG A 184 -1.89 -11.24 -10.50
N VAL A 185 -2.80 -12.20 -10.71
CA VAL A 185 -4.21 -11.95 -10.99
C VAL A 185 -4.93 -11.37 -9.76
N VAL A 186 -4.66 -11.89 -8.57
CA VAL A 186 -5.20 -11.37 -7.30
C VAL A 186 -4.70 -9.95 -7.02
N LEU A 187 -3.39 -9.71 -7.13
CA LEU A 187 -2.82 -8.38 -6.93
C LEU A 187 -3.36 -7.36 -7.92
N LYS A 188 -3.70 -7.78 -9.15
CA LYS A 188 -4.34 -6.88 -10.12
C LYS A 188 -5.75 -6.49 -9.69
N ALA A 189 -6.56 -7.45 -9.23
CA ALA A 189 -7.88 -7.15 -8.68
C ALA A 189 -7.78 -6.23 -7.46
N ALA A 190 -6.86 -6.52 -6.53
CA ALA A 190 -6.62 -5.69 -5.35
C ALA A 190 -6.20 -4.25 -5.71
N ALA A 191 -5.30 -4.08 -6.68
CA ALA A 191 -4.89 -2.75 -7.14
C ALA A 191 -6.06 -1.95 -7.73
N LEU A 192 -6.89 -2.61 -8.55
CA LEU A 192 -8.10 -1.99 -9.11
C LEU A 192 -9.14 -1.65 -8.03
N ALA A 193 -9.34 -2.54 -7.06
CA ALA A 193 -10.28 -2.32 -5.95
C ALA A 193 -9.89 -1.13 -5.07
N GLN A 194 -8.59 -1.00 -4.80
CA GLN A 194 -8.01 0.07 -3.98
C GLN A 194 -7.77 1.37 -4.76
N GLY A 195 -7.97 1.37 -6.08
CA GLY A 195 -7.72 2.54 -6.93
C GLY A 195 -6.24 2.94 -7.02
N VAL A 196 -5.33 1.98 -6.87
CA VAL A 196 -3.87 2.20 -6.91
C VAL A 196 -3.24 1.58 -8.16
N GLU A 197 -2.02 2.02 -8.48
CA GLU A 197 -1.25 1.40 -9.55
C GLU A 197 -0.92 -0.06 -9.25
N SER A 198 -0.79 -0.86 -10.31
CA SER A 198 -0.37 -2.25 -10.17
C SER A 198 1.10 -2.29 -9.71
N PRO A 199 1.46 -3.17 -8.76
CA PRO A 199 2.78 -3.15 -8.14
C PRO A 199 3.89 -3.43 -9.16
N GLY A 200 4.89 -2.56 -9.20
CA GLY A 200 6.02 -2.66 -10.15
C GLY A 200 7.21 -3.45 -9.61
N ASN A 201 7.37 -3.49 -8.29
CA ASN A 201 8.48 -4.16 -7.61
C ASN A 201 8.00 -4.94 -6.36
N ASP A 202 8.93 -5.64 -5.72
CA ASP A 202 8.66 -6.52 -4.56
C ASP A 202 8.11 -5.75 -3.35
N ARG A 203 8.61 -4.52 -3.13
CA ARG A 203 8.14 -3.63 -2.06
C ARG A 203 6.69 -3.22 -2.29
N ASP A 204 6.33 -2.87 -3.53
CA ASP A 204 4.95 -2.49 -3.88
C ASP A 204 4.01 -3.70 -3.72
N ARG A 205 4.44 -4.90 -4.13
CA ARG A 205 3.67 -6.14 -3.96
C ARG A 205 3.41 -6.41 -2.48
N ARG A 206 4.45 -6.35 -1.66
CA ARG A 206 4.35 -6.50 -0.20
C ARG A 206 3.37 -5.48 0.39
N THR A 207 3.52 -4.22 0.02
CA THR A 207 2.67 -3.13 0.51
C THR A 207 1.19 -3.37 0.15
N LEU A 208 0.91 -3.83 -1.08
CA LEU A 208 -0.45 -4.10 -1.52
C LEU A 208 -1.06 -5.32 -0.81
N TRP A 209 -0.29 -6.39 -0.58
CA TRP A 209 -0.72 -7.53 0.22
C TRP A 209 -1.09 -7.10 1.66
N GLU A 210 -0.19 -6.35 2.32
CA GLU A 210 -0.39 -5.89 3.70
C GLU A 210 -1.60 -4.95 3.81
N ARG A 211 -1.79 -4.07 2.83
CA ARG A 211 -2.99 -3.21 2.73
C ARG A 211 -4.29 -4.00 2.60
N CYS A 212 -4.23 -5.22 2.09
CA CYS A 212 -5.37 -6.10 1.92
C CYS A 212 -5.51 -7.18 3.01
N GLY A 213 -4.79 -7.05 4.13
CA GLY A 213 -4.88 -7.97 5.26
C GLY A 213 -4.04 -9.25 5.10
N VAL A 214 -3.07 -9.24 4.19
CA VAL A 214 -2.19 -10.38 3.94
C VAL A 214 -0.75 -10.02 4.28
N ALA A 215 -0.21 -10.61 5.34
CA ALA A 215 1.19 -10.46 5.70
C ALA A 215 2.08 -11.39 4.84
N PRO A 216 3.33 -11.02 4.54
CA PRO A 216 4.26 -11.89 3.80
C PRO A 216 4.44 -13.26 4.47
N ASP A 217 4.57 -13.24 5.79
CA ASP A 217 4.68 -14.40 6.67
C ASP A 217 4.13 -14.04 8.06
N ALA A 218 4.12 -14.98 9.00
CA ALA A 218 3.52 -14.80 10.31
C ALA A 218 4.50 -14.39 11.43
N VAL A 219 5.81 -14.28 11.14
CA VAL A 219 6.87 -14.11 12.16
C VAL A 219 7.74 -12.87 11.98
N SER A 220 7.90 -12.35 10.76
CA SER A 220 8.79 -11.22 10.48
C SER A 220 8.28 -9.89 11.04
N ALA A 221 6.96 -9.68 10.98
CA ALA A 221 6.34 -8.50 11.58
C ALA A 221 6.13 -8.75 13.08
N THR A 222 6.65 -7.84 13.91
CA THR A 222 6.50 -7.93 15.37
C THR A 222 6.01 -6.60 15.96
N ALA A 223 5.38 -6.68 17.12
CA ALA A 223 5.10 -5.57 18.01
C ALA A 223 6.03 -5.68 19.22
N LEU A 224 6.85 -4.67 19.48
CA LEU A 224 7.71 -4.63 20.66
C LEU A 224 6.89 -4.11 21.85
N THR A 225 6.91 -4.84 22.97
CA THR A 225 6.04 -4.58 24.11
C THR A 225 6.78 -4.69 25.43
N TRP A 226 6.32 -3.94 26.41
CA TRP A 226 6.83 -3.93 27.78
C TRP A 226 5.67 -3.88 28.78
N ALA A 227 5.77 -4.68 29.84
CA ALA A 227 4.85 -4.70 30.97
C ALA A 227 3.35 -4.75 30.60
N LEU A 228 2.97 -5.44 29.52
CA LEU A 228 1.56 -5.63 29.18
C LEU A 228 0.87 -6.43 30.31
N PRO A 229 -0.21 -5.89 30.92
CA PRO A 229 -0.89 -6.52 32.04
C PRO A 229 -1.90 -7.54 31.51
N LEU A 230 -1.38 -8.56 30.82
CA LEU A 230 -2.23 -9.55 30.17
C LEU A 230 -3.09 -10.27 31.22
N GLU A 231 -4.38 -10.44 30.92
CA GLU A 231 -5.33 -11.19 31.75
C GLU A 231 -5.15 -12.70 31.59
N GLY A 232 -5.62 -13.46 32.59
CA GLY A 232 -5.68 -14.93 32.52
C GLY A 232 -4.38 -15.66 32.85
N ASP A 233 -4.54 -16.96 33.11
CA ASP A 233 -3.46 -17.89 33.51
C ASP A 233 -3.01 -18.81 32.37
N ASP A 234 -3.38 -18.49 31.12
CA ASP A 234 -2.95 -19.27 29.97
C ASP A 234 -1.43 -19.14 29.73
N ALA A 235 -0.86 -20.13 29.04
CA ALA A 235 0.59 -20.22 28.85
C ALA A 235 1.16 -19.05 28.05
N PHE A 236 0.39 -18.47 27.13
CA PHE A 236 0.82 -17.30 26.37
C PHE A 236 0.94 -16.09 27.29
N SER A 237 -0.13 -15.76 28.02
CA SER A 237 -0.17 -14.60 28.92
C SER A 237 0.87 -14.72 30.05
N ALA A 238 1.01 -15.92 30.63
CA ALA A 238 2.04 -16.21 31.61
C ALA A 238 3.46 -16.05 31.04
N GLY A 239 3.68 -16.47 29.78
CA GLY A 239 4.97 -16.34 29.09
C GLY A 239 5.39 -14.88 28.87
N VAL A 240 4.46 -14.02 28.45
CA VAL A 240 4.74 -12.58 28.26
C VAL A 240 5.00 -11.89 29.60
N ARG A 241 4.21 -12.18 30.64
CA ARG A 241 4.45 -11.65 31.99
C ARG A 241 5.81 -12.11 32.54
N ALA A 242 6.18 -13.38 32.35
CA ALA A 242 7.49 -13.89 32.78
C ALA A 242 8.67 -13.16 32.11
N ARG A 243 8.54 -12.70 30.86
CA ARG A 243 9.57 -11.86 30.22
C ARG A 243 9.71 -10.51 30.93
N THR A 244 8.60 -9.88 31.30
CA THR A 244 8.60 -8.63 32.06
C THR A 244 9.31 -8.81 33.41
N GLU A 245 9.02 -9.89 34.14
CA GLU A 245 9.69 -10.22 35.41
C GLU A 245 11.20 -10.46 35.26
N MET A 246 11.65 -10.91 34.09
CA MET A 246 13.07 -11.05 33.76
C MET A 246 13.74 -9.74 33.33
N GLY A 247 13.01 -8.63 33.26
CA GLY A 247 13.52 -7.36 32.73
C GLY A 247 13.69 -7.36 31.21
N LEU A 248 12.96 -8.22 30.50
CA LEU A 248 13.08 -8.41 29.05
C LEU A 248 11.80 -7.97 28.33
N PRO A 249 11.89 -7.09 27.32
CA PRO A 249 10.77 -6.81 26.43
C PRO A 249 10.28 -8.06 25.67
N ALA A 250 9.03 -8.05 25.23
CA ALA A 250 8.44 -9.11 24.41
C ALA A 250 8.18 -8.61 22.99
N HIS A 251 8.63 -9.39 21.99
CA HIS A 251 8.23 -9.21 20.60
C HIS A 251 7.07 -10.15 20.30
N LEU A 252 5.93 -9.61 19.91
CA LEU A 252 4.74 -10.38 19.54
C LEU A 252 4.58 -10.39 18.03
N SER A 253 4.68 -11.56 17.41
CA SER A 253 4.43 -11.80 15.98
C SER A 253 2.96 -12.13 15.70
N HIS A 254 2.58 -12.34 14.44
CA HIS A 254 1.23 -12.83 14.13
C HIS A 254 0.97 -14.24 14.67
N LEU A 255 1.98 -15.12 14.73
CA LEU A 255 1.81 -16.43 15.39
C LEU A 255 1.55 -16.29 16.89
N ASP A 256 2.21 -15.34 17.54
CA ASP A 256 1.98 -15.05 18.95
C ASP A 256 0.55 -14.53 19.16
N LEU A 257 0.09 -13.62 18.29
CA LEU A 257 -1.26 -13.09 18.34
C LEU A 257 -2.32 -14.17 18.02
N GLU A 258 -2.06 -15.11 17.11
CA GLU A 258 -2.96 -16.23 16.81
C GLU A 258 -3.11 -17.16 18.02
N ALA A 259 -2.02 -17.39 18.78
CA ALA A 259 -2.03 -18.22 19.98
C ALA A 259 -2.62 -17.50 21.22
N ALA A 260 -2.67 -16.17 21.20
CA ALA A 260 -3.10 -15.36 22.33
C ALA A 260 -4.63 -15.46 22.60
N PRO A 261 -5.06 -15.35 23.86
CA PRO A 261 -6.48 -15.44 24.23
C PRO A 261 -7.32 -14.32 23.61
N ALA A 262 -8.62 -14.58 23.43
CA ALA A 262 -9.52 -13.62 22.76
C ALA A 262 -9.53 -12.22 23.40
N ARG A 263 -9.44 -12.15 24.73
CA ARG A 263 -9.23 -10.94 25.52
C ARG A 263 -7.81 -10.92 26.05
N LEU A 264 -7.08 -9.83 25.81
CA LEU A 264 -5.72 -9.60 26.25
C LEU A 264 -5.66 -8.84 27.57
N VAL A 265 -6.45 -7.78 27.73
CA VAL A 265 -6.37 -6.89 28.91
C VAL A 265 -7.74 -6.51 29.47
N ALA A 266 -7.74 -6.02 30.71
CA ALA A 266 -8.90 -5.41 31.33
C ALA A 266 -9.29 -4.10 30.60
N GLY A 267 -10.59 -3.84 30.48
CA GLY A 267 -11.08 -2.56 29.97
C GLY A 267 -10.62 -1.39 30.84
N GLY A 268 -10.25 -0.27 30.22
CA GLY A 268 -9.72 0.92 30.89
C GLY A 268 -8.22 0.88 31.20
N THR A 269 -7.52 -0.20 30.84
CA THR A 269 -6.05 -0.27 30.96
C THR A 269 -5.41 0.84 30.14
N ALA A 270 -4.67 1.75 30.79
CA ALA A 270 -3.87 2.77 30.11
C ALA A 270 -2.59 2.12 29.56
N ILE A 271 -2.33 2.32 28.26
CA ILE A 271 -1.17 1.77 27.57
C ILE A 271 -0.54 2.88 26.73
N ALA A 272 0.73 3.16 26.99
CA ALA A 272 1.51 4.07 26.17
C ALA A 272 1.94 3.39 24.87
N VAL A 273 1.89 4.12 23.77
CA VAL A 273 2.32 3.70 22.45
C VAL A 273 3.37 4.71 21.99
N CYS A 274 4.59 4.26 21.73
CA CYS A 274 5.70 5.12 21.33
C CYS A 274 6.25 4.72 19.97
N GLU A 275 6.88 5.66 19.26
CA GLU A 275 7.54 5.34 18.00
C GLU A 275 8.93 4.76 18.24
N HIS A 276 9.71 5.38 19.13
CA HIS A 276 11.11 5.08 19.31
C HIS A 276 11.36 4.04 20.41
N PRO A 277 12.23 3.04 20.16
CA PRO A 277 12.59 2.04 21.17
C PRO A 277 13.20 2.64 22.44
N ARG A 278 13.74 3.86 22.38
CA ARG A 278 14.37 4.52 23.52
C ARG A 278 13.46 4.75 24.71
N LEU A 279 12.20 5.13 24.47
CA LEU A 279 11.26 5.31 25.58
C LEU A 279 11.05 3.98 26.31
N LEU A 280 10.86 2.90 25.55
CA LEU A 280 10.73 1.55 26.11
C LEU A 280 12.01 1.09 26.82
N GLU A 281 13.19 1.31 26.23
CA GLU A 281 14.48 1.01 26.87
C GLU A 281 14.63 1.73 28.21
N ALA A 282 14.25 3.00 28.28
CA ALA A 282 14.31 3.80 29.50
C ALA A 282 13.32 3.29 30.54
N ALA A 283 12.07 2.99 30.14
CA ALA A 283 11.06 2.40 31.03
C ALA A 283 11.54 1.07 31.65
N VAL A 284 12.18 0.21 30.85
CA VAL A 284 12.79 -1.05 31.32
C VAL A 284 13.90 -0.77 32.33
N ARG A 285 14.84 0.13 32.01
CA ARG A 285 16.00 0.45 32.86
C ARG A 285 15.61 1.08 34.20
N GLU A 286 14.54 1.85 34.21
CA GLU A 286 13.99 2.47 35.42
C GLU A 286 13.06 1.53 36.21
N GLY A 287 12.73 0.35 35.68
CA GLY A 287 11.80 -0.58 36.31
C GLY A 287 10.36 -0.07 36.34
N LEU A 288 9.95 0.75 35.36
CA LEU A 288 8.59 1.26 35.25
C LEU A 288 7.70 0.14 34.71
N HIS A 289 6.72 -0.32 35.50
CA HIS A 289 5.75 -1.33 35.06
C HIS A 289 4.52 -0.73 34.36
N HIS A 290 4.63 0.50 33.82
CA HIS A 290 3.59 1.04 32.95
C HIS A 290 3.61 0.29 31.60
N PRO A 291 2.47 -0.13 31.05
CA PRO A 291 2.43 -0.88 29.79
C PRO A 291 2.86 0.00 28.61
N VAL A 292 3.85 -0.44 27.84
CA VAL A 292 4.35 0.29 26.65
C VAL A 292 4.34 -0.61 25.42
N ILE A 293 3.88 -0.07 24.29
CA ILE A 293 3.99 -0.67 22.95
C ILE A 293 4.87 0.24 22.10
N CYS A 294 5.95 -0.29 21.56
CA CYS A 294 6.81 0.44 20.64
C CYS A 294 6.50 0.04 19.19
N LEU A 295 6.19 1.03 18.37
CA LEU A 295 5.92 0.88 16.93
C LEU A 295 7.19 0.63 16.13
N SER A 296 8.35 1.13 16.62
CA SER A 296 9.65 1.06 15.95
C SER A 296 9.60 1.67 14.54
N GLY A 297 9.05 2.88 14.44
CA GLY A 297 8.76 3.58 13.19
C GLY A 297 7.32 3.37 12.70
N ALA A 298 7.15 3.20 11.38
CA ALA A 298 5.83 2.93 10.80
C ALA A 298 5.21 1.63 11.37
N PRO A 299 3.94 1.65 11.86
CA PRO A 299 3.34 0.50 12.52
C PRO A 299 3.34 -0.77 11.64
N THR A 300 3.98 -1.83 12.14
CA THR A 300 3.96 -3.15 11.50
C THR A 300 2.54 -3.73 11.49
N THR A 301 2.28 -4.72 10.63
CA THR A 301 0.98 -5.43 10.62
C THR A 301 0.67 -6.07 11.97
N ALA A 302 1.68 -6.61 12.68
CA ALA A 302 1.52 -7.18 14.01
C ALA A 302 1.22 -6.11 15.07
N ALA A 303 1.89 -4.95 15.01
CA ALA A 303 1.59 -3.83 15.90
C ALA A 303 0.15 -3.33 15.69
N ARG A 304 -0.28 -3.18 14.44
CA ARG A 304 -1.65 -2.75 14.09
C ARG A 304 -2.71 -3.73 14.59
N GLU A 305 -2.48 -5.03 14.43
CA GLU A 305 -3.37 -6.07 14.96
C GLU A 305 -3.44 -6.06 16.49
N LEU A 306 -2.31 -5.85 17.16
CA LEU A 306 -2.26 -5.72 18.61
C LEU A 306 -3.06 -4.49 19.10
N LEU A 307 -2.84 -3.31 18.50
CA LEU A 307 -3.58 -2.09 18.85
C LEU A 307 -5.10 -2.29 18.68
N GLU A 308 -5.51 -2.90 17.57
CA GLU A 308 -6.91 -3.22 17.30
C GLU A 308 -7.53 -4.12 18.38
N ARG A 309 -6.80 -5.18 18.80
CA ARG A 309 -7.28 -6.08 19.86
C ARG A 309 -7.40 -5.38 21.21
N LEU A 310 -6.41 -4.56 21.57
CA LEU A 310 -6.44 -3.81 22.83
C LEU A 310 -7.57 -2.78 22.86
N THR A 311 -7.80 -2.09 21.75
CA THR A 311 -8.95 -1.18 21.60
C THR A 311 -10.28 -1.93 21.75
N ARG A 312 -10.40 -3.13 21.17
CA ARG A 312 -11.59 -3.98 21.32
C ARG A 312 -11.81 -4.44 22.76
N ASP A 313 -10.73 -4.68 23.50
CA ASP A 313 -10.79 -5.01 24.93
C ASP A 313 -11.20 -3.82 25.81
N GLY A 314 -11.16 -2.60 25.26
CA GLY A 314 -11.49 -1.35 25.92
C GLY A 314 -10.29 -0.65 26.54
N ALA A 315 -9.06 -0.96 26.14
CA ALA A 315 -7.86 -0.28 26.60
C ALA A 315 -7.86 1.21 26.17
N ALA A 316 -7.25 2.06 26.98
CA ALA A 316 -6.97 3.45 26.64
C ALA A 316 -5.55 3.54 26.08
N LEU A 317 -5.44 3.62 24.75
CA LEU A 317 -4.16 3.69 24.05
C LEU A 317 -3.74 5.15 23.86
N HIS A 318 -2.52 5.49 24.25
CA HIS A 318 -1.97 6.85 24.20
C HIS A 318 -0.72 6.89 23.35
N VAL A 319 -0.80 7.48 22.17
CA VAL A 319 0.30 7.49 21.20
C VAL A 319 1.10 8.78 21.25
N HIS A 320 2.41 8.64 21.37
CA HIS A 320 3.40 9.68 21.11
C HIS A 320 4.34 9.17 20.01
N THR A 321 4.77 10.07 19.12
CA THR A 321 5.69 9.78 18.02
C THR A 321 6.59 10.99 17.80
N ASP A 322 7.50 10.91 16.85
CA ASP A 322 8.28 12.06 16.45
C ASP A 322 7.41 13.20 15.92
N PHE A 323 7.89 14.43 16.10
CA PHE A 323 7.42 15.59 15.35
C PHE A 323 8.16 15.69 14.02
N ASP A 324 7.94 14.72 13.15
CA ASP A 324 8.29 14.74 11.74
C ASP A 324 7.15 14.16 10.89
N TRP A 325 7.22 14.26 9.56
CA TRP A 325 6.09 13.80 8.73
C TRP A 325 5.86 12.27 8.79
N PRO A 326 6.90 11.41 8.82
CA PRO A 326 6.75 9.98 9.12
C PRO A 326 6.07 9.69 10.46
N GLY A 327 6.49 10.34 11.55
CA GLY A 327 5.96 10.19 12.90
C GLY A 327 4.50 10.62 12.99
N ILE A 328 4.14 11.78 12.43
CA ILE A 328 2.72 12.19 12.28
C ILE A 328 1.92 11.11 11.52
N GLY A 329 2.51 10.50 10.48
CA GLY A 329 1.91 9.37 9.76
C GLY A 329 1.73 8.11 10.60
N ALA A 330 2.68 7.80 11.49
CA ALA A 330 2.62 6.70 12.44
C ALA A 330 1.51 6.94 13.48
N ALA A 331 1.45 8.15 14.06
CA ALA A 331 0.40 8.56 15.00
C ALA A 331 -1.00 8.47 14.38
N LEU A 332 -1.18 8.95 13.14
CA LEU A 332 -2.44 8.79 12.39
C LEU A 332 -2.83 7.33 12.17
N THR A 333 -1.85 6.46 11.96
CA THR A 333 -2.08 5.03 11.77
C THR A 333 -2.46 4.36 13.09
N ALA A 334 -1.81 4.71 14.20
CA ALA A 334 -2.21 4.27 15.53
C ALA A 334 -3.61 4.78 15.91
N GLN A 335 -3.95 6.03 15.54
CA GLN A 335 -5.27 6.63 15.79
C GLN A 335 -6.39 5.89 15.06
N ARG A 336 -6.15 5.40 13.84
CA ARG A 336 -7.09 4.51 13.13
C ARG A 336 -7.39 3.22 13.89
N HIS A 337 -6.48 2.78 14.76
CA HIS A 337 -6.64 1.61 15.62
C HIS A 337 -7.01 1.99 17.07
N GLY A 338 -7.53 3.20 17.30
CA GLY A 338 -8.10 3.63 18.59
C GLY A 338 -7.17 4.40 19.52
N ALA A 339 -5.91 4.60 19.15
CA ALA A 339 -4.99 5.41 19.95
C ALA A 339 -5.33 6.90 19.94
N LYS A 340 -5.06 7.58 21.05
CA LYS A 340 -5.24 9.03 21.19
C LYS A 340 -3.86 9.69 21.28
N PRO A 341 -3.61 10.79 20.54
CA PRO A 341 -2.36 11.52 20.66
C PRO A 341 -2.12 11.99 22.11
N TRP A 342 -0.92 11.77 22.61
CA TRP A 342 -0.45 12.13 23.95
C TRP A 342 0.82 12.95 23.79
N ARG A 343 0.85 14.16 24.37
CA ARG A 343 1.92 15.16 24.17
C ARG A 343 2.26 15.44 22.70
N MET A 344 1.25 15.46 21.85
CA MET A 344 1.38 15.69 20.41
C MET A 344 0.59 16.91 19.94
N SER A 345 0.45 17.96 20.76
CA SER A 345 -0.17 19.23 20.34
C SER A 345 0.84 20.22 19.77
N ALA A 346 0.35 21.31 19.18
CA ALA A 346 1.18 22.44 18.78
C ALA A 346 1.92 23.06 20.00
N ASP A 347 1.30 23.06 21.18
CA ASP A 347 1.94 23.53 22.41
C ASP A 347 3.06 22.59 22.88
N ASP A 348 2.87 21.27 22.73
CA ASP A 348 3.93 20.29 23.03
C ASP A 348 5.13 20.46 22.09
N TYR A 349 4.88 20.70 20.79
CA TYR A 349 5.94 21.00 19.83
C TYR A 349 6.68 22.29 20.17
N ARG A 350 5.98 23.36 20.58
CA ARG A 350 6.63 24.60 21.07
C ARG A 350 7.49 24.36 22.30
N ALA A 351 6.96 23.62 23.28
CA ALA A 351 7.70 23.30 24.49
C ALA A 351 8.98 22.50 24.17
N ALA A 352 8.92 21.58 23.21
CA ALA A 352 10.08 20.83 22.77
C ALA A 352 11.10 21.69 22.00
N LEU A 353 10.65 22.68 21.20
CA LEU A 353 11.54 23.68 20.59
C LEU A 353 12.25 24.54 21.64
N ASP A 354 11.51 25.00 22.65
CA ASP A 354 12.06 25.81 23.75
C ASP A 354 13.10 25.01 24.55
N HIS A 355 12.82 23.73 24.84
CA HIS A 355 13.76 22.82 25.47
C HIS A 355 15.04 22.64 24.63
N ALA A 356 14.90 22.37 23.33
CA ALA A 356 16.04 22.23 22.44
C ALA A 356 16.89 23.52 22.39
N ALA A 357 16.26 24.69 22.39
CA ALA A 357 16.94 25.98 22.42
C ALA A 357 17.69 26.22 23.75
N GLU A 358 17.05 25.95 24.90
CA GLU A 358 17.66 26.06 26.23
C GLU A 358 18.91 25.18 26.37
N HIS A 359 18.81 23.95 25.88
CA HIS A 359 19.89 22.96 25.94
C HIS A 359 20.86 23.00 24.74
N ARG A 360 20.66 23.94 23.80
CA ARG A 360 21.49 24.11 22.59
C ARG A 360 21.61 22.84 21.75
N ILE A 361 20.49 22.13 21.61
CA ILE A 361 20.37 20.91 20.81
C ILE A 361 20.16 21.33 19.35
N ASP A 362 20.98 20.78 18.46
CA ASP A 362 20.86 21.03 17.02
C ASP A 362 19.76 20.12 16.45
N LEU A 363 18.62 20.72 16.10
CA LEU A 363 17.46 19.99 15.58
C LEU A 363 17.58 19.78 14.06
N PRO A 364 17.30 18.57 13.56
CA PRO A 364 17.30 18.30 12.13
C PRO A 364 16.25 19.15 11.40
N ASN A 365 16.50 19.41 10.12
CA ASN A 365 15.51 20.02 9.25
C ASN A 365 14.33 19.07 9.05
N LEU A 366 13.12 19.63 9.06
CA LEU A 366 11.92 18.86 8.69
C LEU A 366 11.91 18.61 7.18
N ILE A 367 11.89 17.34 6.76
CA ILE A 367 11.93 16.93 5.36
C ILE A 367 10.64 16.22 4.98
N GLY A 368 10.07 16.58 3.83
CA GLY A 368 8.90 15.93 3.24
C GLY A 368 7.72 16.88 3.07
N SER A 369 6.58 16.32 2.67
CA SER A 369 5.34 17.08 2.48
C SER A 369 4.54 17.13 3.78
N PRO A 370 3.89 18.27 4.09
CA PRO A 370 3.02 18.39 5.25
C PRO A 370 1.95 17.32 5.32
N VAL A 371 1.84 16.72 6.50
CA VAL A 371 0.80 15.74 6.83
C VAL A 371 -0.21 16.41 7.78
N PRO A 372 -1.52 16.32 7.50
CA PRO A 372 -2.53 16.89 8.39
C PRO A 372 -2.48 16.30 9.80
N THR A 373 -2.75 17.13 10.79
CA THR A 373 -2.83 16.76 12.21
C THR A 373 -4.27 16.98 12.73
N PRO A 374 -5.24 16.05 12.48
CA PRO A 374 -6.65 16.26 12.81
C PRO A 374 -6.96 16.51 14.29
N TRP A 375 -6.08 16.04 15.19
CA TRP A 375 -6.22 16.27 16.63
C TRP A 375 -5.83 17.69 17.05
N ASP A 376 -4.94 18.34 16.30
CA ASP A 376 -4.55 19.73 16.46
C ASP A 376 -4.07 20.29 15.11
N PRO A 377 -4.95 20.92 14.32
CA PRO A 377 -4.58 21.43 13.00
C PRO A 377 -3.46 22.46 13.01
N GLN A 378 -3.23 23.16 14.14
CA GLN A 378 -2.16 24.15 14.23
C GLN A 378 -0.77 23.52 14.27
N LEU A 379 -0.67 22.25 14.66
CA LEU A 379 0.62 21.54 14.75
C LEU A 379 1.28 21.42 13.37
N ALA A 380 0.55 20.93 12.36
CA ALA A 380 1.07 20.79 11.00
C ALA A 380 1.56 22.15 10.43
N ASP A 381 0.78 23.21 10.62
CA ASP A 381 1.14 24.55 10.17
C ASP A 381 2.40 25.07 10.87
N LEU A 382 2.48 24.86 12.18
CA LEU A 382 3.63 25.27 12.98
C LEU A 382 4.89 24.51 12.60
N MET A 383 4.81 23.18 12.43
CA MET A 383 5.92 22.34 11.98
C MET A 383 6.42 22.77 10.60
N ALA A 384 5.50 23.03 9.65
CA ALA A 384 5.87 23.48 8.31
C ALA A 384 6.59 24.84 8.34
N ASN A 385 6.11 25.79 9.14
CA ASN A 385 6.70 27.12 9.25
C ASN A 385 8.06 27.12 9.99
N THR A 386 8.19 26.37 11.09
CA THR A 386 9.44 26.27 11.86
C THR A 386 10.48 25.43 11.12
N SER A 387 10.05 24.46 10.31
CA SER A 387 10.92 23.61 9.49
C SER A 387 11.98 22.85 10.30
N ARG A 388 11.61 22.38 11.49
CA ARG A 388 12.45 21.55 12.38
C ARG A 388 11.74 20.28 12.77
N ALA A 389 12.43 19.15 12.68
CA ALA A 389 11.96 17.89 13.21
C ALA A 389 12.41 17.74 14.67
N ILE A 390 11.59 17.09 15.49
CA ILE A 390 11.92 16.78 16.89
C ILE A 390 11.71 15.28 17.09
N GLU A 391 12.81 14.61 17.42
CA GLU A 391 12.80 13.19 17.78
C GLU A 391 12.14 12.99 19.16
N GLU A 392 11.44 11.89 19.33
CA GLU A 392 10.80 11.49 20.59
C GLU A 392 11.79 11.46 21.77
N GLU A 393 13.07 11.19 21.52
CA GLU A 393 14.14 11.27 22.52
C GLU A 393 14.20 12.64 23.23
N GLN A 394 13.84 13.72 22.54
CA GLN A 394 13.84 15.08 23.12
C GLN A 394 12.69 15.30 24.11
N ALA A 395 11.66 14.46 24.07
CA ALA A 395 10.55 14.46 25.02
C ALA A 395 10.69 13.35 26.08
N LEU A 396 11.84 12.67 26.18
CA LEU A 396 11.97 11.47 26.99
C LEU A 396 11.62 11.67 28.48
N GLU A 397 12.16 12.70 29.14
CA GLU A 397 11.90 12.93 30.58
C GLU A 397 10.42 13.23 30.90
N PRO A 398 9.72 14.15 30.18
CA PRO A 398 8.30 14.36 30.43
C PRO A 398 7.48 13.11 30.12
N LEU A 399 7.82 12.33 29.09
CA LEU A 399 7.14 11.06 28.79
C LEU A 399 7.34 10.03 29.92
N LEU A 400 8.57 9.87 30.43
CA LEU A 400 8.85 8.95 31.54
C LEU A 400 8.16 9.39 32.85
N THR A 401 8.10 10.69 33.11
CA THR A 401 7.39 11.25 34.28
C THR A 401 5.92 10.88 34.26
N ASP A 402 5.32 11.02 33.10
CA ASP A 402 3.96 10.63 32.78
C ASP A 402 3.76 9.12 33.02
N LEU A 403 4.62 8.24 32.45
CA LEU A 403 4.58 6.79 32.70
C LEU A 403 4.67 6.45 34.20
N ARG A 404 5.53 7.14 34.97
CA ARG A 404 5.64 6.99 36.44
C ARG A 404 4.35 7.37 37.16
N ASN A 405 3.62 8.36 36.64
CA ASN A 405 2.33 8.79 37.16
C ASN A 405 1.16 7.92 36.64
N GLY A 406 1.45 6.92 35.81
CA GLY A 406 0.48 5.97 35.29
C GLY A 406 -0.04 6.31 33.90
N LEU A 407 0.66 7.15 33.12
CA LEU A 407 0.38 7.47 31.72
C LEU A 407 1.39 8.44 31.10
#